data_AF-A0A090RZE3-F1
#
_entry.id   AF-A0A090RZE3-F1
#
_cell.length_a   1.000
_cell.length_b   1.000
_cell.length_c   1.000
_cell.angle_alpha   90.00
_cell.angle_beta   90.00
_cell.angle_gamma   90.00
#
_symmetry.space_group_name_H-M   'P 1'
#
loop_
_entity.id
_entity.type
_entity.pdbx_description
1 polymer ?
#
loop_
_entity_poly.entity_id
_entity_poly.type
_entity_poly.pdbx_seq_one_letter_code
_entity_poly.pdbx_strand_id
1 'polypeptide(L)'
;MAYLPFYLTPEEFEAYQEEQEKQIKQGLHTHEWSCHNIEEPNRYGAFQFTVLSLIPVALMMAYVGYIGYIKLNGFAAFCVLVLFCTLTYAWYLTVGVDNHYRYVLSEFGFVQKKNRAEPEWVNKVMLIIAWVSAIGCLVAVSVAGPMALAVVVY
;
A
#
# COMPACT_ATOMS: atom_id res chain seq x y z
N MET A 1 35.86 14.94 -16.54
CA MET A 1 34.84 15.34 -17.53
C MET A 1 33.60 14.52 -17.22
N ALA A 2 32.60 15.13 -16.58
CA ALA A 2 31.36 14.44 -16.23
C ALA A 2 30.47 14.39 -17.50
N TYR A 3 30.57 13.28 -18.23
CA TYR A 3 29.63 12.97 -19.30
C TYR A 3 28.30 12.65 -18.63
N LEU A 4 27.30 13.54 -18.73
CA LEU A 4 25.92 13.16 -18.42
C LEU A 4 25.51 12.10 -19.45
N PRO A 5 25.22 10.85 -19.04
CA PRO A 5 24.90 9.81 -19.99
C PRO A 5 23.44 9.98 -20.38
N PHE A 6 23.19 10.73 -21.44
CA PHE A 6 21.89 10.81 -22.11
C PHE A 6 21.46 9.48 -22.77
N TYR A 7 22.19 8.39 -22.51
CA TYR A 7 22.04 7.05 -23.09
C TYR A 7 21.92 5.93 -22.06
N LEU A 8 21.87 6.22 -20.75
CA LEU A 8 21.61 5.16 -19.79
C LEU A 8 20.15 4.72 -19.90
N THR A 9 19.95 3.44 -20.18
CA THR A 9 18.62 2.85 -20.04
C THR A 9 18.22 2.84 -18.55
N PRO A 10 16.91 2.86 -18.23
CA PRO A 10 16.46 2.81 -16.84
C PRO A 10 17.05 1.61 -16.07
N GLU A 11 17.18 0.46 -16.74
CA GLU A 11 17.75 -0.77 -16.17
C GLU A 11 19.24 -0.61 -15.81
N GLU A 12 20.02 0.02 -16.69
CA GLU A 12 21.42 0.30 -16.41
C GLU A 12 21.57 1.29 -15.26
N PHE A 13 20.69 2.31 -15.18
CA PHE A 13 20.73 3.29 -14.10
C PHE A 13 20.46 2.66 -12.73
N GLU A 14 19.47 1.77 -12.65
CA GLU A 14 19.18 1.01 -11.44
C GLU A 14 20.38 0.14 -11.02
N ALA A 15 21.00 -0.57 -11.96
CA ALA A 15 22.18 -1.39 -11.69
C ALA A 15 23.36 -0.56 -11.17
N TYR A 16 23.66 0.57 -11.81
CA TYR A 16 24.72 1.49 -11.35
C TYR A 16 24.40 2.06 -9.97
N GLN A 17 23.15 2.43 -9.71
CA GLN A 17 22.73 2.93 -8.40
C GLN A 17 22.89 1.87 -7.31
N GLU A 18 22.53 0.61 -7.56
CA GLU A 18 22.74 -0.48 -6.62
C GLU A 18 24.22 -0.73 -6.31
N GLU A 19 25.09 -0.68 -7.33
CA GLU A 19 26.53 -0.83 -7.14
C GLU A 19 27.11 0.30 -6.29
N GLN A 20 26.72 1.55 -6.56
CA GLN A 20 27.13 2.70 -5.77
C GLN A 20 26.64 2.61 -4.32
N GLU A 21 25.38 2.21 -4.10
CA GLU A 21 24.86 1.98 -2.75
C GLU A 21 25.64 0.90 -1.99
N LYS A 22 26.04 -0.19 -2.66
CA LYS A 22 26.85 -1.25 -2.07
C LYS A 22 28.23 -0.73 -1.68
N GLN A 23 28.88 0.06 -2.53
CA GLN A 23 30.18 0.67 -2.23
C GLN A 23 30.11 1.62 -1.04
N ILE A 24 29.08 2.48 -0.97
CA ILE A 24 28.88 3.41 0.14
C ILE A 24 28.71 2.65 1.47
N LYS A 25 27.94 1.55 1.46
CA LYS A 25 27.75 0.69 2.65
C LYS A 25 29.00 -0.07 3.08
N GLN A 26 29.92 -0.34 2.15
CA GLN A 26 31.17 -1.06 2.42
C GLN A 26 32.32 -0.13 2.83
N GLY A 27 32.12 1.19 2.77
CA GLY A 27 33.14 2.16 3.15
C GLY A 27 33.50 2.15 4.63
N LEU A 28 34.69 2.67 4.93
CA LEU A 28 35.12 2.93 6.30
C LEU A 28 34.29 4.11 6.87
N HIS A 29 34.11 4.15 8.18
CA HIS A 29 33.38 5.25 8.87
C HIS A 29 31.92 5.44 8.43
N THR A 30 31.14 4.36 8.35
CA THR A 30 29.70 4.44 8.08
C THR A 30 28.92 4.93 9.29
N HIS A 31 28.09 5.94 9.06
CA HIS A 31 27.12 6.46 10.02
C HIS A 31 25.70 6.21 9.50
N GLU A 32 24.95 5.39 10.21
CA GLU A 32 23.54 5.13 9.91
C GLU A 32 22.63 5.79 10.94
N TRP A 33 21.58 6.45 10.48
CA TRP A 33 20.50 6.91 11.36
C TRP A 33 19.15 6.78 10.66
N SER A 34 18.10 6.73 11.49
CA SER A 34 16.73 6.67 11.02
C SER A 34 15.92 7.78 11.66
N CYS A 35 15.03 8.37 10.88
CA CYS A 35 14.16 9.45 11.30
C CYS A 35 12.76 9.24 10.73
N HIS A 36 11.75 9.59 11.51
CA HIS A 36 10.37 9.58 11.08
C HIS A 36 9.97 10.98 10.66
N ASN A 37 9.32 11.09 9.50
CA ASN A 37 8.62 12.28 9.02
C ASN A 37 9.39 13.61 9.20
N ILE A 38 10.36 13.87 8.31
CA ILE A 38 11.17 15.11 8.30
C ILE A 38 10.59 16.16 7.32
N GLU A 39 9.79 15.73 6.35
CA GLU A 39 9.29 16.61 5.28
C GLU A 39 8.15 17.54 5.76
N GLU A 40 7.37 17.14 6.77
CA GLU A 40 6.20 17.90 7.21
C GLU A 40 6.42 18.62 8.57
N PRO A 41 5.99 19.89 8.70
CA PRO A 41 6.09 20.64 9.96
C PRO A 41 5.16 20.09 11.05
N ASN A 42 4.06 19.44 10.65
CA ASN A 42 3.13 18.77 11.55
C ASN A 42 3.21 17.26 11.34
N ARG A 43 3.80 16.56 12.32
CA ARG A 43 3.91 15.09 12.31
C ARG A 43 2.58 14.37 12.11
N TYR A 44 1.46 14.97 12.55
CA TYR A 44 0.15 14.34 12.49
C TYR A 44 -0.69 14.79 11.28
N GLY A 45 -0.11 15.54 10.32
CA GLY A 45 -0.82 16.06 9.16
C GLY A 45 -1.50 14.97 8.34
N ALA A 46 -0.74 13.94 7.95
CA ALA A 46 -1.25 12.77 7.24
C ALA A 46 -2.37 12.04 8.01
N PHE A 47 -2.21 11.87 9.33
CA PHE A 47 -3.25 11.25 10.17
C PHE A 47 -4.53 12.10 10.23
N GLN A 48 -4.41 13.42 10.43
CA GLN A 48 -5.56 14.32 10.45
C GLN A 48 -6.29 14.32 9.09
N PHE A 49 -5.55 14.31 7.99
CA PHE A 49 -6.12 14.21 6.65
C PHE A 49 -6.87 12.89 6.46
N THR A 50 -6.29 11.76 6.86
CA THR A 50 -7.00 10.46 6.77
C THR A 50 -8.29 10.46 7.56
N VAL A 51 -8.28 10.93 8.81
CA VAL A 51 -9.49 11.04 9.63
C VAL A 51 -10.53 11.96 8.96
N LEU A 52 -10.13 13.15 8.51
CA LEU A 52 -11.01 14.11 7.87
C LEU A 52 -11.65 13.54 6.59
N SER A 53 -10.86 12.86 5.76
CA SER A 53 -11.32 12.24 4.51
C SER A 53 -12.29 11.07 4.73
N LEU A 54 -12.21 10.40 5.89
CA LEU A 54 -13.07 9.26 6.23
C LEU A 54 -14.44 9.67 6.76
N ILE A 55 -14.63 10.90 7.24
CA ILE A 55 -15.91 11.40 7.78
C ILE A 55 -17.08 11.21 6.78
N PRO A 56 -17.01 11.70 5.53
CA PRO A 56 -18.12 11.53 4.58
C PRO A 56 -18.39 10.05 4.25
N VAL A 57 -17.34 9.24 4.14
CA VAL A 57 -17.46 7.79 3.87
C VAL A 57 -18.13 7.09 5.05
N ALA A 58 -17.79 7.45 6.28
CA ALA A 58 -18.39 6.91 7.49
C ALA A 58 -19.90 7.21 7.54
N LEU A 59 -20.30 8.45 7.21
CA LEU A 59 -21.71 8.84 7.16
C LEU A 59 -22.49 8.04 6.10
N MET A 60 -21.93 7.88 4.89
CA MET A 60 -22.55 7.06 3.85
C MET A 60 -22.68 5.59 4.28
N MET A 61 -21.61 5.00 4.82
CA MET A 61 -21.62 3.60 5.24
C MET A 61 -22.55 3.36 6.44
N ALA A 62 -22.66 4.31 7.37
CA ALA A 62 -23.62 4.25 8.47
C ALA A 62 -25.07 4.26 7.94
N TYR A 63 -25.38 5.10 6.95
CA TYR A 63 -26.69 5.14 6.32
C TYR A 63 -27.02 3.82 5.59
N VAL A 64 -26.07 3.28 4.83
CA VAL A 64 -26.21 1.97 4.17
C VAL A 64 -26.43 0.86 5.21
N GLY A 65 -25.66 0.87 6.29
CA GLY A 65 -25.81 -0.08 7.40
C GLY A 65 -27.19 -0.01 8.06
N TYR A 66 -27.71 1.20 8.27
CA TYR A 66 -29.06 1.43 8.81
C TYR A 66 -30.16 0.88 7.89
N ILE A 67 -30.07 1.13 6.59
CA ILE A 67 -31.00 0.53 5.61
C ILE A 67 -30.90 -0.99 5.63
N GLY A 68 -29.68 -1.54 5.64
CA GLY A 68 -29.43 -2.98 5.70
C GLY A 68 -30.05 -3.63 6.94
N TYR A 69 -29.96 -2.96 8.09
CA TYR A 69 -30.58 -3.41 9.33
C TYR A 69 -32.11 -3.48 9.23
N ILE A 70 -32.75 -2.44 8.67
CA ILE A 70 -34.22 -2.36 8.57
C ILE A 70 -34.78 -3.30 7.50
N LYS A 71 -34.11 -3.44 6.35
CA LYS A 71 -34.65 -4.09 5.16
C LYS A 71 -34.27 -5.55 5.00
N LEU A 72 -33.09 -5.95 5.47
CA LEU A 72 -32.54 -7.28 5.24
C LEU A 72 -32.46 -8.07 6.54
N ASN A 73 -31.52 -7.70 7.43
CA ASN A 73 -31.33 -8.27 8.76
C ASN A 73 -30.14 -7.59 9.47
N GLY A 74 -29.95 -7.85 10.77
CA GLY A 74 -28.76 -7.43 11.52
C GLY A 74 -27.44 -7.95 10.94
N PHE A 75 -27.46 -9.10 10.25
CA PHE A 75 -26.29 -9.65 9.57
C PHE A 75 -25.78 -8.73 8.43
N ALA A 76 -26.68 -8.09 7.68
CA ALA A 76 -26.29 -7.17 6.62
C ALA A 76 -25.58 -5.93 7.18
N ALA A 77 -26.08 -5.39 8.29
CA ALA A 77 -25.43 -4.28 8.98
C ALA A 77 -24.04 -4.66 9.51
N PHE A 78 -23.88 -5.88 10.04
CA PHE A 78 -22.58 -6.40 10.47
C PHE A 78 -21.58 -6.48 9.31
N CYS A 79 -21.98 -7.01 8.15
CA CYS A 79 -21.11 -7.07 6.96
C CYS A 79 -20.67 -5.67 6.49
N VAL A 80 -21.57 -4.68 6.51
CA VAL A 80 -21.24 -3.29 6.15
C VAL A 80 -20.23 -2.69 7.14
N LEU A 81 -20.36 -2.98 8.44
CA LEU A 81 -19.42 -2.53 9.45
C LEU A 81 -18.03 -3.14 9.24
N VAL A 82 -17.94 -4.45 8.98
CA VAL A 82 -16.67 -5.12 8.70
C VAL A 82 -16.01 -4.52 7.45
N LEU A 83 -16.79 -4.32 6.37
CA LEU A 83 -16.30 -3.66 5.16
C LEU A 83 -15.75 -2.26 5.45
N PHE A 84 -16.50 -1.45 6.21
CA PHE A 84 -16.03 -0.11 6.59
C PHE A 84 -14.72 -0.16 7.38
N CYS A 85 -14.60 -1.05 8.37
CA CYS A 85 -13.36 -1.23 9.13
C CYS A 85 -12.18 -1.65 8.24
N THR A 86 -12.39 -2.53 7.27
CA THR A 86 -11.33 -2.93 6.33
C THR A 86 -10.90 -1.79 5.42
N LEU A 87 -11.87 -0.99 4.93
CA LEU A 87 -11.60 0.15 4.05
C LEU A 87 -10.87 1.28 4.79
N THR A 88 -11.30 1.61 6.01
CA THR A 88 -10.65 2.63 6.83
C THR A 88 -9.23 2.24 7.18
N TYR A 89 -9.01 0.96 7.49
CA TYR A 89 -7.69 0.44 7.78
C TYR A 89 -6.77 0.45 6.55
N ALA A 90 -7.28 0.02 5.39
CA ALA A 90 -6.54 0.10 4.13
C ALA A 90 -6.18 1.55 3.77
N TRP A 91 -7.13 2.48 3.92
CA TRP A 91 -6.90 3.90 3.68
C TRP A 91 -5.86 4.52 4.63
N TYR A 92 -5.88 4.10 5.89
CA TYR A 92 -4.85 4.48 6.85
C TYR A 92 -3.46 4.01 6.42
N LEU A 93 -3.32 2.75 5.96
CA LEU A 93 -2.04 2.24 5.46
C LEU A 93 -1.56 3.01 4.21
N THR A 94 -2.47 3.35 3.28
CA THR A 94 -2.12 4.00 2.02
C THR A 94 -1.91 5.51 2.12
N VAL A 95 -2.42 6.21 3.14
CA VAL A 95 -2.29 7.67 3.21
C VAL A 95 -1.85 8.16 4.59
N GLY A 96 -2.21 7.46 5.66
CA GLY A 96 -2.03 7.91 7.04
C GLY A 96 -0.76 7.41 7.72
N VAL A 97 -0.04 6.46 7.13
CA VAL A 97 1.23 5.96 7.65
C VAL A 97 2.35 6.94 7.34
N ASP A 98 3.12 7.27 8.37
CA ASP A 98 4.27 8.17 8.26
C ASP A 98 5.38 7.58 7.38
N ASN A 99 6.13 8.47 6.74
CA ASN A 99 7.35 8.11 6.02
C ASN A 99 8.50 7.85 7.00
N HIS A 100 9.17 6.72 6.82
CA HIS A 100 10.40 6.35 7.51
C HIS A 100 11.59 6.61 6.59
N TYR A 101 12.51 7.46 7.05
CA TYR A 101 13.74 7.77 6.33
C TYR A 101 14.90 7.05 6.97
N ARG A 102 15.66 6.32 6.15
CA ARG A 102 16.93 5.73 6.55
C ARG A 102 18.06 6.41 5.80
N TYR A 103 19.03 6.88 6.56
CA TYR A 103 20.18 7.60 6.07
C TYR A 103 21.44 6.80 6.33
N VAL A 104 22.32 6.75 5.34
CA VAL A 104 23.65 6.15 5.45
C VAL A 104 24.64 7.15 4.88
N LEU A 105 25.56 7.61 5.72
CA LEU A 105 26.68 8.47 5.32
C LEU A 105 27.97 7.67 5.42
N SER A 106 28.81 7.78 4.41
CA SER A 106 30.12 7.11 4.32
C SER A 106 31.11 8.06 3.64
N GLU A 107 32.39 7.72 3.65
CA GLU A 107 33.43 8.48 2.94
C GLU A 107 33.15 8.59 1.43
N PHE A 108 32.47 7.59 0.87
CA PHE A 108 32.11 7.55 -0.55
C PHE A 108 30.85 8.35 -0.90
N GLY A 109 30.03 8.75 0.09
CA GLY A 109 28.83 9.54 -0.17
C GLY A 109 27.68 9.32 0.82
N PHE A 110 26.49 9.77 0.41
CA PHE A 110 25.28 9.76 1.21
C PHE A 110 24.15 9.04 0.48
N VAL A 111 23.47 8.11 1.18
CA VAL A 111 22.30 7.40 0.69
C VAL A 111 21.12 7.75 1.59
N GLN A 112 20.05 8.22 0.97
CA GLN A 112 18.75 8.43 1.61
C GLN A 112 17.75 7.45 1.02
N LYS A 113 17.16 6.60 1.88
CA LYS A 113 16.04 5.74 1.53
C LYS A 113 14.77 6.24 2.19
N LYS A 114 13.75 6.49 1.38
CA LYS A 114 12.40 6.83 1.82
C LYS A 114 11.52 5.58 1.69
N ASN A 115 11.11 5.04 2.81
CA ASN A 115 10.15 3.94 2.87
C ASN A 115 8.91 4.40 3.63
N ARG A 116 7.75 3.84 3.32
CA ARG A 116 6.62 3.97 4.24
C ARG A 116 6.89 3.11 5.47
N ALA A 117 6.50 3.58 6.66
CA ALA A 117 6.58 2.79 7.88
C ALA A 117 5.49 1.69 7.93
N GLU A 118 5.29 0.98 6.82
CA GLU A 118 4.32 -0.09 6.72
C GLU A 118 4.78 -1.31 7.51
N PRO A 119 3.88 -1.98 8.25
CA PRO A 119 4.23 -3.23 8.91
C PRO A 119 4.61 -4.31 7.90
N GLU A 120 5.65 -5.09 8.19
CA GLU A 120 6.14 -6.16 7.30
C GLU A 120 5.08 -7.23 6.93
N TRP A 121 4.07 -7.38 7.78
CA TRP A 121 2.97 -8.33 7.56
C TRP A 121 1.99 -7.88 6.47
N VAL A 122 1.92 -6.58 6.13
CA VAL A 122 1.00 -6.05 5.12
C VAL A 122 1.25 -6.71 3.76
N ASN A 123 2.51 -6.83 3.36
CA ASN A 123 2.89 -7.49 2.10
C ASN A 123 2.45 -8.97 2.06
N LYS A 124 2.59 -9.69 3.18
CA LYS A 124 2.15 -11.09 3.28
C LYS A 124 0.63 -11.19 3.16
N VAL A 125 -0.11 -10.31 3.83
CA VAL A 125 -1.58 -10.30 3.79
C VAL A 125 -2.09 -9.94 2.40
N MET A 126 -1.51 -8.94 1.73
CA MET A 126 -1.86 -8.58 0.36
C MET A 126 -1.67 -9.74 -0.61
N LEU A 127 -0.57 -10.48 -0.48
CA LEU A 127 -0.33 -11.68 -1.29
C LEU A 127 -1.42 -12.75 -1.05
N ILE A 128 -1.77 -13.02 0.21
CA ILE A 128 -2.82 -13.99 0.56
C ILE A 128 -4.16 -13.56 -0.03
N ILE A 129 -4.55 -12.29 0.11
CA ILE A 129 -5.81 -11.76 -0.43
C ILE A 129 -5.83 -11.89 -1.96
N ALA A 130 -4.73 -11.58 -2.63
CA ALA A 130 -4.61 -11.71 -4.08
C ALA A 130 -4.76 -13.17 -4.55
N TRP A 131 -4.20 -14.13 -3.80
CA TRP A 131 -4.40 -15.55 -4.08
C TRP A 131 -5.85 -15.99 -3.88
N VAL A 132 -6.47 -15.57 -2.78
CA VAL A 132 -7.88 -15.89 -2.49
C VAL A 132 -8.80 -15.30 -3.56
N SER A 133 -8.57 -14.06 -3.99
CA SER A 133 -9.36 -13.44 -5.06
C SER A 133 -9.15 -14.13 -6.40
N ALA A 134 -7.92 -14.50 -6.75
CA ALA A 134 -7.62 -15.23 -7.99
C ALA A 134 -8.32 -16.60 -8.02
N ILE A 135 -8.27 -17.37 -6.92
CA ILE A 135 -8.99 -18.65 -6.80
C ILE A 135 -10.49 -18.43 -6.89
N GLY A 136 -11.02 -17.41 -6.21
CA GLY A 136 -12.44 -17.04 -6.29
C GLY A 136 -12.89 -16.74 -7.72
N CYS A 137 -12.10 -15.98 -8.48
CA CYS A 137 -12.37 -15.69 -9.89
C CYS A 137 -12.35 -16.97 -10.74
N LEU A 138 -11.39 -17.87 -10.54
CA LEU A 138 -11.33 -19.15 -11.26
C LEU A 138 -12.57 -20.02 -10.98
N VAL A 139 -12.98 -20.10 -9.72
CA VAL A 139 -14.19 -20.85 -9.32
C VAL A 139 -15.42 -20.21 -9.97
N ALA A 140 -15.57 -18.89 -9.90
CA ALA A 140 -16.68 -18.18 -10.52
C ALA A 140 -16.76 -18.45 -12.03
N VAL A 141 -15.64 -18.39 -12.75
CA VAL A 141 -15.58 -18.69 -14.19
C VAL A 141 -15.91 -20.16 -14.46
N SER A 142 -15.43 -21.09 -13.64
CA SER A 142 -15.71 -22.53 -13.81
C SER A 142 -17.17 -22.90 -13.56
N VAL A 143 -17.89 -22.17 -12.70
CA VAL A 143 -19.30 -22.44 -12.37
C VAL A 143 -20.24 -21.67 -13.30
N ALA A 144 -19.92 -20.41 -13.60
CA ALA A 144 -20.71 -19.58 -14.50
C ALA A 144 -20.47 -19.90 -15.98
N GLY A 145 -19.28 -20.37 -16.36
CA GLY A 145 -18.93 -20.73 -17.73
C GLY A 145 -19.83 -21.81 -18.34
N PRO A 146 -20.07 -22.96 -17.66
CA PRO A 146 -20.99 -23.99 -18.14
C PRO A 146 -22.44 -23.48 -18.25
N MET A 147 -22.90 -22.65 -17.32
CA MET A 147 -24.24 -22.07 -17.38
C MET A 147 -24.39 -21.04 -18.51
N ALA A 148 -23.35 -20.25 -18.80
CA ALA A 148 -23.35 -19.31 -19.91
C ALA A 148 -23.32 -20.00 -21.28
N LEU A 149 -22.63 -21.14 -21.42
CA LEU A 149 -22.62 -21.93 -22.65
C LEU A 149 -23.91 -22.73 -22.89
N ALA A 150 -24.58 -23.19 -21.81
CA ALA A 150 -25.85 -23.91 -21.94
C ALA A 150 -27.02 -23.00 -22.39
N VAL A 151 -26.97 -21.70 -22.08
CA VAL A 151 -28.00 -20.72 -22.49
C VAL A 151 -27.91 -20.34 -23.98
N VAL A 152 -26.78 -20.56 -24.63
CA VAL A 152 -26.58 -20.24 -26.07
C VAL A 152 -27.10 -21.35 -27.01
N VAL A 153 -27.54 -22.50 -26.48
CA VAL A 153 -27.92 -23.68 -27.27
C VAL A 153 -29.45 -23.91 -27.36
N TYR A 154 -30.29 -22.97 -26.90
CA TYR A 154 -31.75 -23.05 -27.04
C TYR A 154 -32.33 -21.93 -27.91
#